data_AF-A0A0J6IA03-F1
#
_entry.id   AF-A0A0J6IA03-F1
#
_cell.length_a   1.000
_cell.length_b   1.000
_cell.length_c   1.000
_cell.angle_alpha   90.00
_cell.angle_beta   90.00
_cell.angle_gamma   90.00
#
_symmetry.space_group_name_H-M   'P 1'
#
loop_
_entity.id
_entity.type
_entity.pdbx_description
1 polymer ?
#
loop_
_entity_poly.entity_id
_entity_poly.type
_entity_poly.pdbx_seq_one_letter_code
_entity_poly.pdbx_strand_id
1 'polypeptide(L)'
;MSWYRTGTVSVVKGSTTVTGAGTAFAGNALVGDIFVGPDGAVYEIVNIPSATVLSIRSAYNGASANGAPYAITPAQTHVKDLADQIRLMLTQWGTAVANLGSVSTENVVPVAKGGTGATTQAAARSGLGLKSAAVADILGGVTQVGGVPTGAIFQRGSNANGEFCLMADGTAICTYLQLSMSAAANTDIAVNWQFPCVFAVAPAVLVALRGPASTNTFTINKLQAAPSSVTAAAITGNFSAAQNYFITLTAIGRWF
;
A
#
# COMPACT_ATOMS: atom_id res chain seq x y z
N MET A 1 23.07 49.66 -13.43
CA MET A 1 23.68 49.30 -12.13
C MET A 1 24.68 50.38 -11.78
N SER A 2 24.46 51.10 -10.68
CA SER A 2 25.38 52.15 -10.23
C SER A 2 26.55 51.52 -9.47
N TRP A 3 27.78 51.91 -9.80
CA TRP A 3 28.97 51.49 -9.06
C TRP A 3 28.86 51.91 -7.59
N TYR A 4 29.29 51.05 -6.67
CA TYR A 4 29.29 51.35 -5.25
C TYR A 4 30.47 52.27 -4.91
N ARG A 5 30.18 53.46 -4.35
CA ARG A 5 31.16 54.53 -4.08
C ARG A 5 31.00 55.17 -2.70
N THR A 6 30.19 54.58 -1.82
CA THR A 6 29.87 55.19 -0.52
C THR A 6 31.03 55.06 0.44
N GLY A 7 31.40 56.16 1.11
CA GLY A 7 32.54 56.18 2.04
C GLY A 7 33.88 56.37 1.33
N THR A 8 34.97 56.15 2.06
CA THR A 8 36.35 56.30 1.56
C THR A 8 37.20 55.10 1.90
N VAL A 9 38.33 54.92 1.22
CA VAL A 9 39.25 53.82 1.47
C VAL A 9 40.65 54.29 1.85
N SER A 10 41.29 53.47 2.67
CA SER A 10 42.70 53.53 3.01
C SER A 10 43.38 52.33 2.36
N VAL A 11 44.36 52.61 1.51
CA VAL A 11 45.12 51.62 0.74
C VAL A 11 46.61 51.90 0.93
N VAL A 12 47.38 50.86 1.20
CA VAL A 12 48.82 50.95 1.44
C VAL A 12 49.55 50.25 0.29
N LYS A 13 50.55 50.92 -0.29
CA LYS A 13 51.36 50.33 -1.35
C LYS A 13 51.96 49.01 -0.90
N GLY A 14 51.81 47.96 -1.72
CA GLY A 14 52.30 46.62 -1.42
C GLY A 14 51.40 45.81 -0.47
N SER A 15 50.28 46.36 0.00
CA SER A 15 49.28 45.63 0.81
C SER A 15 48.13 45.12 -0.06
N THR A 16 47.58 43.96 0.31
CA THR A 16 46.34 43.41 -0.27
C THR A 16 45.10 43.82 0.52
N THR A 17 45.25 44.55 1.63
CA THR A 17 44.13 44.97 2.48
C THR A 17 43.67 46.37 2.13
N VAL A 18 42.36 46.53 1.94
CA VAL A 18 41.69 47.81 1.77
C VAL A 18 40.81 48.06 2.99
N THR A 19 41.06 49.17 3.69
CA THR A 19 40.29 49.55 4.88
C THR A 19 39.38 50.72 4.55
N GLY A 20 38.07 50.50 4.61
CA GLY A 20 37.04 51.50 4.37
C GLY A 20 36.65 52.27 5.62
N ALA A 21 36.31 53.54 5.44
CA ALA A 21 35.65 54.40 6.42
C ALA A 21 34.28 54.83 5.90
N GLY A 22 33.22 54.57 6.68
CA GLY A 22 31.84 54.82 6.23
C GLY A 22 31.39 53.92 5.07
N THR A 23 32.06 52.79 4.86
CA THR A 23 31.75 51.79 3.84
C THR A 23 30.88 50.67 4.40
N ALA A 24 30.23 49.91 3.52
CA ALA A 24 29.41 48.75 3.81
C ALA A 24 29.69 47.63 2.79
N PHE A 25 30.97 47.23 2.69
CA PHE A 25 31.45 46.28 1.68
C PHE A 25 30.70 44.95 1.69
N ALA A 26 30.55 44.33 2.85
CA ALA A 26 29.87 43.03 2.99
C ALA A 26 28.41 43.01 2.50
N GLY A 27 27.74 44.17 2.42
CA GLY A 27 26.36 44.27 1.92
C GLY A 27 26.24 44.71 0.46
N ASN A 28 27.32 45.20 -0.16
CA ASN A 28 27.27 45.88 -1.47
C ASN A 28 28.33 45.39 -2.46
N ALA A 29 29.17 44.43 -2.08
CA ALA A 29 30.17 43.80 -2.92
C ALA A 29 30.21 42.30 -2.63
N LEU A 30 30.53 41.50 -3.63
CA LEU A 30 30.75 40.07 -3.53
C LEU A 30 32.23 39.75 -3.78
N VAL A 31 32.68 38.59 -3.29
CA VAL A 31 33.99 38.05 -3.67
C VAL A 31 33.96 37.75 -5.17
N GLY A 32 34.97 38.22 -5.89
CA GLY A 32 35.04 38.19 -7.35
C GLY A 32 34.72 39.52 -8.02
N ASP A 33 34.11 40.47 -7.31
CA ASP A 33 33.81 41.80 -7.86
C ASP A 33 35.06 42.63 -8.12
N ILE A 34 34.89 43.65 -8.96
CA ILE A 34 35.94 44.54 -9.40
C ILE A 34 36.02 45.75 -8.46
N PHE A 35 37.15 45.89 -7.77
CA PHE A 35 37.53 47.10 -7.02
C PHE A 35 38.39 48.02 -7.90
N VAL A 36 37.95 49.25 -8.08
CA VAL A 36 38.74 50.32 -8.71
C VAL A 36 39.37 51.16 -7.61
N GLY A 37 40.70 51.08 -7.51
CA GLY A 37 41.47 51.81 -6.52
C GLY A 37 41.56 53.31 -6.81
N PRO A 38 42.03 54.11 -5.84
CA PRO A 38 42.26 55.55 -6.01
C PRO A 38 43.29 55.89 -7.10
N ASP A 39 44.15 54.93 -7.44
CA ASP A 39 45.11 54.96 -8.55
C ASP A 39 44.45 54.79 -9.93
N GLY A 40 43.15 54.50 -9.98
CA GLY A 40 42.41 54.19 -11.19
C GLY A 40 42.65 52.77 -11.72
N ALA A 41 43.46 51.95 -11.01
CA ALA A 41 43.71 50.57 -11.38
C ALA A 41 42.61 49.64 -10.87
N VAL A 42 42.50 48.49 -11.53
CA VAL A 42 41.43 47.52 -11.33
C VAL A 42 41.99 46.30 -10.58
N TYR A 43 41.35 45.91 -9.50
CA TYR A 43 41.73 44.81 -8.64
C TYR A 43 40.53 43.88 -8.40
N GLU A 44 40.77 42.56 -8.32
CA GLU A 44 39.75 41.58 -7.97
C GLU A 44 39.64 41.46 -6.45
N ILE A 45 38.42 41.50 -5.90
CA ILE A 45 38.15 41.28 -4.48
C ILE A 45 38.19 39.78 -4.18
N VAL A 46 39.03 39.34 -3.26
CA VAL A 46 39.21 37.91 -2.91
C VAL A 46 38.55 37.51 -1.60
N ASN A 47 38.32 38.46 -0.71
CA ASN A 47 37.66 38.22 0.58
C ASN A 47 37.06 39.52 1.11
N ILE A 48 35.92 39.44 1.79
CA ILE A 48 35.28 40.58 2.45
C ILE A 48 35.01 40.19 3.91
N PRO A 49 36.03 40.30 4.78
CA PRO A 49 35.89 39.90 6.18
C PRO A 49 34.93 40.79 6.98
N SER A 50 34.65 42.03 6.57
CA SER A 50 33.70 42.91 7.27
C SER A 50 33.13 44.02 6.37
N ALA A 51 32.21 44.82 6.90
CA ALA A 51 31.67 46.00 6.23
C ALA A 51 32.73 47.08 5.89
N THR A 52 33.86 47.08 6.60
CA THR A 52 34.93 48.08 6.50
C THR A 52 36.26 47.51 6.03
N VAL A 53 36.36 46.20 5.79
CA VAL A 53 37.62 45.60 5.33
C VAL A 53 37.32 44.64 4.20
N LEU A 54 38.04 44.81 3.09
CA LEU A 54 38.08 43.86 1.97
C LEU A 54 39.54 43.56 1.63
N SER A 55 39.77 42.41 1.00
CA SER A 55 41.08 42.00 0.49
C SER A 55 41.05 41.91 -1.02
N ILE A 56 42.10 42.42 -1.68
CA ILE A 56 42.29 42.37 -3.12
C ILE A 56 43.36 41.34 -3.51
N ARG A 57 43.25 40.72 -4.68
CA ARG A 57 44.16 39.64 -5.13
C ARG A 57 45.60 40.13 -5.30
N SER A 58 45.77 41.17 -6.12
CA SER A 58 47.06 41.80 -6.35
C SER A 58 47.27 42.92 -5.34
N ALA A 59 48.47 43.00 -4.77
CA ALA A 59 48.83 44.07 -3.84
C ALA A 59 48.68 45.45 -4.52
N TYR A 60 48.18 46.43 -3.76
CA TYR A 60 47.92 47.77 -4.26
C TYR A 60 49.24 48.41 -4.76
N ASN A 61 49.28 48.81 -6.02
CA ASN A 61 50.50 49.27 -6.68
C ASN A 61 50.67 50.80 -6.66
N GLY A 62 49.58 51.53 -6.43
CA GLY A 62 49.56 52.99 -6.31
C GLY A 62 50.27 53.53 -5.06
N ALA A 63 50.44 54.85 -4.99
CA ALA A 63 50.91 55.52 -3.78
C ALA A 63 49.90 55.32 -2.64
N SER A 64 50.39 55.00 -1.43
CA SER A 64 49.54 54.83 -0.25
C SER A 64 48.63 56.05 -0.06
N ALA A 65 47.34 55.82 0.08
CA ALA A 65 46.33 56.87 0.17
C ALA A 65 45.37 56.57 1.31
N ASN A 66 45.03 57.61 2.08
CA ASN A 66 44.07 57.50 3.18
C ASN A 66 42.86 58.39 2.89
N GLY A 67 41.65 57.88 3.14
CA GLY A 67 40.41 58.63 2.88
C GLY A 67 40.14 58.90 1.39
N ALA A 68 40.65 58.03 0.51
CA ALA A 68 40.61 58.23 -0.93
C ALA A 68 39.31 57.69 -1.57
N PRO A 69 38.89 58.21 -2.75
CA PRO A 69 37.73 57.70 -3.46
C PRO A 69 38.01 56.32 -4.08
N TYR A 70 36.96 55.53 -4.23
CA TYR A 70 37.01 54.22 -4.87
C TYR A 70 35.71 53.95 -5.63
N ALA A 71 35.67 52.85 -6.37
CA ALA A 71 34.42 52.30 -6.86
C ALA A 71 34.46 50.78 -6.89
N ILE A 72 33.33 50.12 -6.64
CA ILE A 72 33.16 48.69 -6.85
C ILE A 72 32.07 48.46 -7.90
N THR A 73 32.34 47.58 -8.86
CA THR A 73 31.37 47.14 -9.86
C THR A 73 31.26 45.61 -9.87
N PRO A 74 30.05 45.06 -10.04
CA PRO A 74 29.88 43.62 -10.18
C PRO A 74 30.74 43.05 -11.31
N ALA A 75 31.39 41.93 -11.09
CA ALA A 75 32.14 41.26 -12.14
C ALA A 75 31.21 40.53 -13.13
N GLN A 76 31.53 40.59 -14.43
CA GLN A 76 30.77 39.90 -15.48
C GLN A 76 30.83 38.36 -15.33
N THR A 77 31.80 37.84 -14.57
CA THR A 77 31.98 36.42 -14.24
C THR A 77 30.84 35.83 -13.44
N HIS A 78 30.14 36.62 -12.60
CA HIS A 78 28.98 36.13 -11.83
C HIS A 78 27.84 35.62 -12.73
N VAL A 79 27.68 36.19 -13.92
CA VAL A 79 26.69 35.71 -14.91
C VAL A 79 27.10 34.36 -15.49
N LYS A 80 28.40 34.13 -15.65
CA LYS A 80 28.95 32.86 -16.12
C LYS A 80 28.83 31.76 -15.06
N ASP A 81 29.16 32.07 -13.80
CA ASP A 81 29.04 31.10 -12.70
C ASP A 81 27.58 30.70 -12.46
N LEU A 82 26.65 31.66 -12.52
CA LEU A 82 25.21 31.37 -12.46
C LEU A 82 24.76 30.49 -13.63
N ALA A 83 25.22 30.79 -14.85
CA ALA A 83 24.89 29.99 -16.02
C ALA A 83 25.44 28.55 -15.91
N ASP A 84 26.65 28.39 -15.37
CA ASP A 84 27.27 27.08 -15.17
C ASP A 84 26.56 26.29 -14.05
N GLN A 85 26.14 26.95 -12.97
CA GLN A 85 25.32 26.33 -11.91
C GLN A 85 23.94 25.89 -12.41
N ILE A 86 23.25 26.73 -13.20
CA ILE A 86 21.95 26.37 -13.80
C ILE A 86 22.12 25.20 -14.78
N ARG A 87 23.20 25.17 -15.58
CA ARG A 87 23.50 24.04 -16.48
C ARG A 87 23.72 22.74 -15.70
N LEU A 88 24.42 22.81 -14.58
CA LEU A 88 24.61 21.67 -13.66
C LEU A 88 23.27 21.16 -13.13
N MET A 89 22.39 22.05 -12.67
CA MET A 89 21.04 21.67 -12.23
C MET A 89 20.24 21.01 -13.36
N LEU A 90 20.29 21.57 -14.57
CA LEU A 90 19.58 21.02 -15.72
C LEU A 90 20.12 19.65 -16.13
N THR A 91 21.42 19.43 -16.02
CA THR A 91 22.04 18.13 -16.37
C THR A 91 21.75 17.08 -15.30
N GLN A 92 21.76 17.46 -14.03
CA GLN A 92 21.48 16.57 -12.92
C GLN A 92 20.00 16.17 -12.83
N TRP A 93 19.08 17.13 -13.04
CA TRP A 93 17.65 16.94 -12.79
C TRP A 93 16.79 16.89 -14.06
N GLY A 94 17.28 17.39 -15.19
CA GLY A 94 16.49 17.47 -16.43
C GLY A 94 16.04 16.09 -16.92
N THR A 95 16.93 15.10 -16.89
CA THR A 95 16.59 13.72 -17.27
C THR A 95 15.66 13.07 -16.26
N ALA A 96 15.91 13.27 -14.96
CA ALA A 96 15.06 12.72 -13.90
C ALA A 96 13.62 13.26 -14.00
N VAL A 97 13.46 14.57 -14.16
CA VAL A 97 12.15 15.21 -14.31
C VAL A 97 11.47 14.80 -15.61
N ALA A 98 12.21 14.70 -16.72
CA ALA A 98 11.66 14.20 -17.98
C ALA A 98 11.17 12.74 -17.87
N ASN A 99 11.89 11.90 -17.12
CA ASN A 99 11.54 10.50 -16.92
C ASN A 99 10.31 10.29 -16.03
N LEU A 100 9.95 11.26 -15.19
CA LEU A 100 8.67 11.23 -14.47
C LEU A 100 7.48 11.34 -15.44
N GLY A 101 7.65 11.97 -16.60
CA GLY A 101 6.59 12.09 -17.60
C GLY A 101 5.27 12.58 -17.01
N SER A 102 4.17 11.92 -17.36
CA SER A 102 2.82 12.35 -16.93
C SER A 102 2.50 12.16 -15.44
N VAL A 103 3.34 11.48 -14.64
CA VAL A 103 3.08 11.35 -13.18
C VAL A 103 3.49 12.59 -12.39
N SER A 104 4.26 13.51 -13.00
CA SER A 104 4.80 14.68 -12.30
C SER A 104 3.74 15.71 -11.91
N THR A 105 2.54 15.63 -12.47
CA THR A 105 1.43 16.57 -12.22
C THR A 105 0.32 16.00 -11.33
N GLU A 106 0.47 14.74 -10.89
CA GLU A 106 -0.57 14.05 -10.12
C GLU A 106 -0.37 14.27 -8.62
N ASN A 107 -1.42 14.68 -7.90
CA ASN A 107 -1.39 14.74 -6.42
C ASN A 107 -1.42 13.32 -5.80
N VAL A 108 -2.10 12.38 -6.47
CA VAL A 108 -2.14 10.96 -6.12
C VAL A 108 -1.96 10.17 -7.41
N VAL A 109 -0.98 9.28 -7.46
CA VAL A 109 -0.70 8.47 -8.66
C VAL A 109 -1.79 7.39 -8.81
N PRO A 110 -2.66 7.45 -9.83
CA PRO A 110 -3.67 6.42 -10.02
C PRO A 110 -3.03 5.14 -10.54
N VAL A 111 -3.73 4.01 -10.36
CA VAL A 111 -3.29 2.69 -10.85
C VAL A 111 -2.98 2.72 -12.35
N ALA A 112 -3.72 3.51 -13.13
CA ALA A 112 -3.50 3.68 -14.58
C ALA A 112 -2.09 4.18 -14.96
N LYS A 113 -1.33 4.72 -14.00
CA LYS A 113 0.05 5.23 -14.21
C LYS A 113 1.13 4.23 -13.79
N GLY A 114 0.78 2.97 -13.49
CA GLY A 114 1.79 1.92 -13.37
C GLY A 114 2.54 1.86 -12.04
N GLY A 115 2.03 2.47 -10.96
CA GLY A 115 2.69 2.47 -9.64
C GLY A 115 2.96 1.08 -9.02
N THR A 116 2.36 0.03 -9.59
CA THR A 116 2.56 -1.39 -9.23
C THR A 116 3.12 -2.23 -10.40
N GLY A 117 3.64 -1.57 -11.45
CA GLY A 117 4.02 -2.21 -12.71
C GLY A 117 2.83 -2.52 -13.64
N ALA A 118 1.63 -2.07 -13.31
CA ALA A 118 0.39 -2.37 -14.03
C ALA A 118 -0.56 -1.18 -14.12
N THR A 119 -1.37 -1.10 -15.20
CA THR A 119 -2.31 0.00 -15.46
C THR A 119 -3.78 -0.33 -15.17
N THR A 120 -4.06 -1.56 -14.72
CA THR A 120 -5.42 -2.01 -14.35
C THR A 120 -5.42 -2.49 -12.91
N GLN A 121 -6.58 -2.39 -12.23
CA GLN A 121 -6.71 -2.85 -10.85
C GLN A 121 -6.40 -4.35 -10.70
N ALA A 122 -6.83 -5.18 -11.67
CA ALA A 122 -6.58 -6.62 -11.64
C ALA A 122 -5.08 -6.95 -11.71
N ALA A 123 -4.37 -6.34 -12.66
CA ALA A 123 -2.92 -6.56 -12.79
C ALA A 123 -2.13 -5.88 -11.65
N ALA A 124 -2.61 -4.77 -11.09
CA ALA A 124 -2.02 -4.14 -9.91
C ALA A 124 -2.07 -5.04 -8.67
N ARG A 125 -3.20 -5.71 -8.44
CA ARG A 125 -3.32 -6.72 -7.38
C ARG A 125 -2.34 -7.88 -7.59
N SER A 126 -2.15 -8.31 -8.84
CA SER A 126 -1.13 -9.30 -9.19
C SER A 126 0.28 -8.80 -8.93
N GLY A 127 0.60 -7.55 -9.28
CA GLY A 127 1.92 -6.95 -9.05
C GLY A 127 2.26 -6.81 -7.56
N LEU A 128 1.25 -6.61 -6.70
CA LEU A 128 1.40 -6.60 -5.24
C LEU A 128 1.50 -8.02 -4.63
N GLY A 129 1.37 -9.09 -5.42
CA GLY A 129 1.41 -10.46 -4.93
C GLY A 129 0.15 -10.92 -4.19
N LEU A 130 -0.98 -10.25 -4.38
CA LEU A 130 -2.25 -10.67 -3.78
C LEU A 130 -2.73 -11.97 -4.43
N LYS A 131 -3.09 -12.94 -3.60
CA LYS A 131 -3.62 -14.25 -4.04
C LYS A 131 -5.11 -14.17 -4.35
N SER A 132 -5.67 -15.22 -4.97
CA SER A 132 -7.09 -15.30 -5.35
C SER A 132 -8.07 -15.09 -4.20
N ALA A 133 -7.73 -15.50 -2.98
CA ALA A 133 -8.56 -15.26 -1.80
C ALA A 133 -8.76 -13.77 -1.48
N ALA A 134 -7.83 -12.89 -1.88
CA ALA A 134 -7.94 -11.45 -1.65
C ALA A 134 -8.93 -10.75 -2.59
N VAL A 135 -9.41 -11.44 -3.63
CA VAL A 135 -10.36 -10.89 -4.61
C VAL A 135 -11.70 -11.63 -4.62
N ALA A 136 -11.80 -12.75 -3.91
CA ALA A 136 -13.03 -13.54 -3.85
C ALA A 136 -14.03 -12.92 -2.86
N ASP A 137 -15.32 -12.98 -3.21
CA ASP A 137 -16.39 -12.61 -2.27
C ASP A 137 -16.40 -13.58 -1.08
N ILE A 138 -16.63 -13.07 0.13
CA ILE A 138 -16.71 -13.92 1.32
C ILE A 138 -17.94 -14.83 1.26
N LEU A 139 -19.10 -14.29 0.85
CA LEU A 139 -20.38 -14.99 0.78
C LEU A 139 -20.99 -14.82 -0.60
N GLY A 140 -21.36 -15.92 -1.25
CA GLY A 140 -21.95 -15.93 -2.58
C GLY A 140 -22.04 -17.33 -3.17
N GLY A 141 -22.20 -17.43 -4.49
CA GLY A 141 -22.13 -18.71 -5.19
C GLY A 141 -20.71 -19.26 -5.16
N VAL A 142 -20.51 -20.42 -4.53
CA VAL A 142 -19.23 -21.11 -4.57
C VAL A 142 -19.20 -21.95 -5.84
N THR A 143 -18.16 -21.78 -6.66
CA THR A 143 -17.97 -22.49 -7.93
C THR A 143 -16.51 -22.88 -8.07
N GLN A 144 -16.22 -23.94 -8.84
CA GLN A 144 -14.88 -24.31 -9.25
C GLN A 144 -14.84 -24.71 -10.72
N VAL A 145 -13.63 -24.64 -11.28
CA VAL A 145 -13.29 -25.21 -12.59
C VAL A 145 -12.05 -26.09 -12.42
N GLY A 146 -12.14 -27.38 -12.76
CA GLY A 146 -11.01 -28.30 -12.66
C GLY A 146 -10.43 -28.45 -11.25
N GLY A 147 -11.26 -28.34 -10.21
CA GLY A 147 -10.84 -28.37 -8.81
C GLY A 147 -10.27 -27.05 -8.26
N VAL A 148 -10.21 -26.00 -9.09
CA VAL A 148 -9.76 -24.66 -8.67
C VAL A 148 -10.97 -23.77 -8.36
N PRO A 149 -11.08 -23.23 -7.14
CA PRO A 149 -12.22 -22.37 -6.76
C PRO A 149 -12.21 -21.06 -7.53
N THR A 150 -13.32 -20.72 -8.15
CA THR A 150 -13.52 -19.51 -8.98
C THR A 150 -14.58 -18.56 -8.41
N GLY A 151 -15.40 -19.03 -7.46
CA GLY A 151 -16.49 -18.27 -6.86
C GLY A 151 -16.16 -17.68 -5.47
N ALA A 152 -17.21 -17.49 -4.67
CA ALA A 152 -17.10 -17.03 -3.29
C ALA A 152 -16.44 -18.06 -2.36
N ILE A 153 -16.03 -17.63 -1.15
CA ILE A 153 -15.43 -18.51 -0.14
C ILE A 153 -16.48 -19.42 0.51
N PHE A 154 -17.64 -18.86 0.84
CA PHE A 154 -18.76 -19.57 1.45
C PHE A 154 -20.05 -19.38 0.67
N GLN A 155 -20.87 -20.43 0.60
CA GLN A 155 -22.26 -20.37 0.16
C GLN A 155 -23.13 -20.96 1.25
N ARG A 156 -24.14 -20.21 1.68
CA ARG A 156 -25.16 -20.69 2.60
C ARG A 156 -26.49 -20.78 1.88
N GLY A 157 -27.28 -21.77 2.24
CA GLY A 157 -28.66 -21.87 1.77
C GLY A 157 -29.47 -22.84 2.61
N SER A 158 -30.77 -22.82 2.39
CA SER A 158 -31.73 -23.68 3.07
C SER A 158 -32.83 -24.10 2.12
N ASN A 159 -33.34 -25.31 2.29
CA ASN A 159 -34.54 -25.80 1.64
C ASN A 159 -35.35 -26.67 2.62
N ALA A 160 -36.42 -27.31 2.14
CA ALA A 160 -37.27 -28.17 2.97
C ALA A 160 -36.51 -29.33 3.64
N ASN A 161 -35.35 -29.71 3.07
CA ASN A 161 -34.53 -30.81 3.55
C ASN A 161 -33.43 -30.36 4.53
N GLY A 162 -33.31 -29.05 4.81
CA GLY A 162 -32.34 -28.50 5.77
C GLY A 162 -31.50 -27.36 5.23
N GLU A 163 -30.40 -27.12 5.93
CA GLU A 163 -29.45 -26.07 5.64
C GLU A 163 -28.16 -26.67 5.07
N PHE A 164 -27.46 -25.89 4.24
CA PHE A 164 -26.15 -26.27 3.74
C PHE A 164 -25.16 -25.11 3.80
N CYS A 165 -23.89 -25.49 3.89
CA CYS A 165 -22.74 -24.64 3.69
C CYS A 165 -21.81 -25.30 2.68
N LEU A 166 -21.56 -24.64 1.55
CA LEU A 166 -20.47 -25.00 0.65
C LEU A 166 -19.30 -24.09 0.92
N MET A 167 -18.10 -24.66 0.84
CA MET A 167 -16.85 -23.94 1.03
C MET A 167 -15.98 -24.08 -0.22
N ALA A 168 -15.21 -23.04 -0.51
CA ALA A 168 -14.30 -23.00 -1.66
C ALA A 168 -13.25 -24.12 -1.64
N ASP A 169 -12.91 -24.68 -0.49
CA ASP A 169 -12.01 -25.83 -0.39
C ASP A 169 -12.62 -27.15 -0.91
N GLY A 170 -13.90 -27.14 -1.32
CA GLY A 170 -14.66 -28.30 -1.75
C GLY A 170 -15.45 -28.99 -0.63
N THR A 171 -15.35 -28.51 0.61
CA THR A 171 -16.11 -29.08 1.72
C THR A 171 -17.57 -28.63 1.65
N ALA A 172 -18.48 -29.57 1.88
CA ALA A 172 -19.90 -29.31 2.05
C ALA A 172 -20.36 -29.84 3.40
N ILE A 173 -21.17 -29.03 4.08
CA ILE A 173 -21.82 -29.39 5.33
C ILE A 173 -23.31 -29.22 5.13
N CYS A 174 -24.07 -30.29 5.33
CA CYS A 174 -25.52 -30.31 5.36
C CYS A 174 -25.99 -30.56 6.78
N THR A 175 -26.98 -29.81 7.24
CA THR A 175 -27.55 -29.97 8.58
C THR A 175 -29.08 -29.98 8.53
N TYR A 176 -29.67 -30.86 9.32
CA TYR A 176 -31.11 -30.88 9.56
C TYR A 176 -31.39 -31.02 11.04
N LEU A 177 -32.05 -30.01 11.62
CA LEU A 177 -32.18 -29.88 13.07
C LEU A 177 -33.28 -30.77 13.67
N GLN A 178 -34.27 -31.20 12.88
CA GLN A 178 -35.39 -31.95 13.41
C GLN A 178 -36.05 -32.84 12.34
N LEU A 179 -35.57 -34.09 12.22
CA LEU A 179 -36.30 -35.15 11.53
C LEU A 179 -37.08 -35.99 12.55
N SER A 180 -38.34 -36.28 12.23
CA SER A 180 -39.21 -37.09 13.09
C SER A 180 -39.13 -38.57 12.68
N MET A 181 -38.92 -39.44 13.66
CA MET A 181 -38.96 -40.89 13.50
C MET A 181 -40.07 -41.48 14.37
N SER A 182 -41.10 -42.06 13.76
CA SER A 182 -42.22 -42.68 14.48
C SER A 182 -41.92 -44.15 14.77
N ALA A 183 -41.28 -44.43 15.89
CA ALA A 183 -40.85 -45.79 16.20
C ALA A 183 -41.93 -46.54 16.98
N ALA A 184 -42.20 -47.80 16.59
CA ALA A 184 -42.88 -48.76 17.44
C ALA A 184 -41.89 -49.35 18.46
N ALA A 185 -42.39 -49.81 19.60
CA ALA A 185 -41.56 -50.37 20.66
C ALA A 185 -40.80 -51.61 20.17
N ASN A 186 -39.48 -51.60 20.33
CA ASN A 186 -38.54 -52.68 19.98
C ASN A 186 -38.55 -53.11 18.51
N THR A 187 -39.04 -52.26 17.60
CA THR A 187 -39.06 -52.53 16.15
C THR A 187 -38.07 -51.62 15.43
N ASP A 188 -37.35 -52.19 14.45
CA ASP A 188 -36.48 -51.41 13.57
C ASP A 188 -37.30 -50.47 12.70
N ILE A 189 -36.94 -49.19 12.70
CA ILE A 189 -37.47 -48.16 11.82
C ILE A 189 -36.35 -47.62 10.92
N ALA A 190 -36.68 -47.35 9.66
CA ALA A 190 -35.83 -46.62 8.74
C ALA A 190 -36.53 -45.34 8.26
N VAL A 191 -35.80 -44.22 8.26
CA VAL A 191 -36.21 -42.97 7.61
C VAL A 191 -35.12 -42.52 6.65
N ASN A 192 -35.50 -41.84 5.58
CA ASN A 192 -34.57 -41.31 4.60
C ASN A 192 -34.48 -39.79 4.73
N TRP A 193 -33.26 -39.26 4.71
CA TRP A 193 -33.00 -37.83 4.64
C TRP A 193 -32.36 -37.51 3.29
N GLN A 194 -33.03 -36.68 2.49
CA GLN A 194 -32.42 -36.12 1.29
C GLN A 194 -31.50 -34.96 1.69
N PHE A 195 -30.30 -34.89 1.14
CA PHE A 195 -29.40 -33.79 1.46
C PHE A 195 -29.88 -32.48 0.80
N PRO A 196 -29.75 -31.33 1.49
CA PRO A 196 -30.04 -30.03 0.90
C PRO A 196 -29.18 -29.68 -0.33
N CYS A 197 -27.95 -30.20 -0.41
CA CYS A 197 -27.07 -30.10 -1.57
C CYS A 197 -26.52 -31.48 -1.98
N VAL A 198 -26.06 -31.59 -3.22
CA VAL A 198 -25.47 -32.83 -3.76
C VAL A 198 -23.99 -32.90 -3.41
N PHE A 199 -23.52 -34.05 -2.94
CA PHE A 199 -22.11 -34.32 -2.74
C PHE A 199 -21.48 -34.94 -4.01
N ALA A 200 -20.18 -34.82 -4.17
CA ALA A 200 -19.43 -35.49 -5.25
C ALA A 200 -19.19 -36.98 -4.93
N VAL A 201 -19.03 -37.30 -3.65
CA VAL A 201 -18.83 -38.66 -3.12
C VAL A 201 -19.70 -38.84 -1.88
N ALA A 202 -20.09 -40.08 -1.57
CA ALA A 202 -20.89 -40.41 -0.39
C ALA A 202 -20.27 -39.79 0.88
N PRO A 203 -21.00 -38.89 1.58
CA PRO A 203 -20.46 -38.13 2.70
C PRO A 203 -20.43 -38.93 4.00
N ALA A 204 -19.69 -38.45 5.00
CA ALA A 204 -19.81 -38.93 6.37
C ALA A 204 -21.08 -38.34 6.99
N VAL A 205 -21.96 -39.21 7.51
CA VAL A 205 -23.24 -38.81 8.11
C VAL A 205 -23.21 -39.10 9.60
N LEU A 206 -23.55 -38.10 10.40
CA LEU A 206 -23.73 -38.20 11.84
C LEU A 206 -25.21 -38.01 12.18
N VAL A 207 -25.69 -38.83 13.10
CA VAL A 207 -27.02 -38.71 13.71
C VAL A 207 -26.87 -38.55 15.20
N ALA A 208 -27.65 -37.63 15.77
CA ALA A 208 -27.80 -37.46 17.20
C ALA A 208 -29.27 -37.46 17.57
N LEU A 209 -29.62 -38.14 18.65
CA LEU A 209 -30.96 -38.03 19.22
C LEU A 209 -31.09 -36.67 19.90
N ARG A 210 -32.08 -35.88 19.50
CA ARG A 210 -32.40 -34.60 20.14
C ARG A 210 -33.31 -34.80 21.35
N GLY A 211 -34.29 -35.70 21.23
CA GLY A 211 -35.16 -36.08 22.32
C GLY A 211 -36.40 -36.85 21.87
N PRO A 212 -37.08 -37.53 22.81
CA PRO A 212 -38.37 -38.15 22.57
C PRO A 212 -39.51 -37.11 22.57
N ALA A 213 -40.65 -37.45 21.97
CA ALA A 213 -41.81 -36.56 21.92
C ALA A 213 -42.72 -36.66 23.16
N SER A 214 -42.68 -37.76 23.93
CA SER A 214 -43.63 -37.99 25.02
C SER A 214 -43.00 -38.48 26.32
N THR A 215 -42.24 -39.58 26.30
CA THR A 215 -41.60 -40.17 27.48
C THR A 215 -40.08 -40.12 27.42
N ASN A 216 -39.47 -39.68 28.52
CA ASN A 216 -38.02 -39.64 28.70
C ASN A 216 -37.43 -40.99 29.15
N THR A 217 -38.27 -41.97 29.47
CA THR A 217 -37.85 -43.31 29.88
C THR A 217 -37.86 -44.24 28.66
N PHE A 218 -36.72 -44.37 28.01
CA PHE A 218 -36.51 -45.26 26.86
C PHE A 218 -35.04 -45.68 26.77
N THR A 219 -34.77 -46.73 26.00
CA THR A 219 -33.43 -47.18 25.64
C THR A 219 -33.26 -47.08 24.13
N ILE A 220 -32.05 -46.70 23.71
CA ILE A 220 -31.65 -46.70 22.30
C ILE A 220 -30.93 -48.01 22.05
N ASN A 221 -31.62 -48.98 21.46
CA ASN A 221 -31.03 -50.26 21.11
C ASN A 221 -30.17 -50.13 19.85
N LYS A 222 -30.55 -49.20 18.95
CA LYS A 222 -29.86 -48.90 17.70
C LYS A 222 -30.14 -47.46 17.29
N LEU A 223 -29.11 -46.73 16.91
CA LEU A 223 -29.25 -45.46 16.21
C LEU A 223 -28.02 -45.26 15.35
N GLN A 224 -28.22 -45.33 14.04
CA GLN A 224 -27.13 -45.19 13.07
C GLN A 224 -27.63 -44.49 11.81
N ALA A 225 -26.74 -43.75 11.18
CA ALA A 225 -26.98 -43.14 9.89
C ALA A 225 -25.84 -43.53 8.94
N ALA A 226 -26.19 -43.83 7.70
CA ALA A 226 -25.24 -44.12 6.64
C ALA A 226 -25.68 -43.42 5.35
N PRO A 227 -24.75 -42.93 4.53
CA PRO A 227 -25.09 -42.41 3.21
C PRO A 227 -25.67 -43.55 2.36
N SER A 228 -26.83 -43.33 1.75
CA SER A 228 -27.43 -44.26 0.78
C SER A 228 -27.04 -43.89 -0.65
N SER A 229 -26.73 -42.62 -0.89
CA SER A 229 -26.20 -42.08 -2.15
C SER A 229 -25.44 -40.78 -1.90
N VAL A 230 -25.03 -40.09 -2.97
CA VAL A 230 -24.49 -38.72 -2.89
C VAL A 230 -25.56 -37.65 -2.63
N THR A 231 -26.84 -38.04 -2.63
CA THR A 231 -28.00 -37.14 -2.44
C THR A 231 -28.86 -37.49 -1.23
N ALA A 232 -28.59 -38.61 -0.55
CA ALA A 232 -29.41 -39.04 0.58
C ALA A 232 -28.65 -39.91 1.60
N ALA A 233 -29.20 -39.96 2.81
CA ALA A 233 -28.80 -40.85 3.89
C ALA A 233 -29.99 -41.68 4.38
N ALA A 234 -29.73 -42.94 4.72
CA ALA A 234 -30.66 -43.79 5.44
C ALA A 234 -30.32 -43.77 6.93
N ILE A 235 -31.32 -43.48 7.75
CA ILE A 235 -31.21 -43.48 9.21
C ILE A 235 -32.01 -44.66 9.72
N THR A 236 -31.40 -45.51 10.53
CA THR A 236 -32.09 -46.62 11.18
C THR A 236 -32.02 -46.49 12.69
N GLY A 237 -33.15 -46.76 13.34
CA GLY A 237 -33.28 -46.68 14.79
C GLY A 237 -34.07 -47.85 15.34
N ASN A 238 -33.80 -48.21 16.59
CA ASN A 238 -34.61 -49.14 17.39
C ASN A 238 -34.66 -48.60 18.82
N PHE A 239 -35.87 -48.40 19.31
CA PHE A 239 -36.13 -47.80 20.62
C PHE A 239 -37.12 -48.67 21.41
N SER A 240 -36.96 -48.74 22.73
CA SER A 240 -37.82 -49.60 23.55
C SER A 240 -39.24 -49.07 23.80
N ALA A 241 -39.49 -47.77 23.58
CA ALA A 241 -40.80 -47.15 23.74
C ALA A 241 -41.38 -46.69 22.40
N ALA A 242 -42.67 -46.96 22.19
CA ALA A 242 -43.41 -46.53 21.00
C ALA A 242 -43.74 -45.03 21.10
N GLN A 243 -43.07 -44.21 20.30
CA GLN A 243 -43.27 -42.76 20.25
C GLN A 243 -42.52 -42.14 19.07
N ASN A 244 -42.74 -40.84 18.85
CA ASN A 244 -41.90 -40.06 17.95
C ASN A 244 -40.58 -39.68 18.63
N TYR A 245 -39.49 -39.84 17.91
CA TYR A 245 -38.16 -39.37 18.28
C TYR A 245 -37.70 -38.29 17.31
N PHE A 246 -37.16 -37.20 17.85
CA PHE A 246 -36.58 -36.14 17.04
C PHE A 246 -35.07 -36.33 16.96
N ILE A 247 -34.54 -36.34 15.75
CA ILE A 247 -33.10 -36.50 15.50
C ILE A 247 -32.54 -35.28 14.77
N THR A 248 -31.29 -34.98 15.08
CA THR A 248 -30.47 -34.00 14.37
C THR A 248 -29.51 -34.75 13.45
N LEU A 249 -29.38 -34.28 12.23
CA LEU A 249 -28.53 -34.88 11.21
C LEU A 249 -27.49 -33.89 10.73
N THR A 250 -26.28 -34.38 10.52
CA THR A 250 -25.18 -33.62 9.93
C THR A 250 -24.46 -34.50 8.94
N ALA A 251 -24.31 -34.04 7.70
CA ALA A 251 -23.51 -34.70 6.69
C ALA A 251 -22.35 -33.80 6.29
N ILE A 252 -21.14 -34.35 6.29
CA ILE A 252 -19.91 -33.64 5.93
C ILE A 252 -19.23 -34.44 4.82
N GLY A 253 -18.91 -33.76 3.73
CA GLY A 253 -18.29 -34.40 2.56
C GLY A 253 -17.73 -33.38 1.59
N ARG A 254 -17.51 -33.85 0.35
CA ARG A 254 -17.05 -33.01 -0.75
C ARG A 254 -18.19 -32.70 -1.71
N TRP A 255 -18.33 -31.48 -2.19
CA TRP A 255 -19.30 -31.15 -3.26
C TRP A 255 -18.66 -31.11 -4.66
N PHE A 256 -17.33 -31.20 -4.73
CA PHE A 256 -16.58 -31.42 -5.96
C PHE A 256 -15.26 -32.15 -5.75
#